data_AF-A0A7W8XJ63-F1
#
_entry.id   AF-A0A7W8XJ63-F1
#
_cell.length_a   1.000
_cell.length_b   1.000
_cell.length_c   1.000
_cell.angle_alpha   90.00
_cell.angle_beta   90.00
_cell.angle_gamma   90.00
#
_symmetry.space_group_name_H-M   'P 1'
#
loop_
_entity.id
_entity.type
_entity.pdbx_description
1 polymer ?
#
loop_
_entity_poly.entity_id
_entity_poly.type
_entity_poly.pdbx_seq_one_letter_code
_entity_poly.pdbx_strand_id
1 'polypeptide(L)'
;MGASLGRDTSIERHRDLIATVTDRASGGARSIVLPESALGFWTPTVERLWVRALQATDATVIAGAEVIDAGGYDNVLIAISGDAARLLYRERMPVPGSMWQPWRPLLGASGGARAHFFSNPVVTVAGGRIAPLICYEQLIVWPVLQSMLQEPDVIIAVGNGWWTKGTSIVAIQRASTQAWARLFDKPVVFSFNT
;
A
#
# COMPACT_ATOMS: atom_id res chain seq x y z
N MET A 1 -6.53 10.12 15.98
CA MET A 1 -7.39 9.32 15.07
C MET A 1 -6.53 8.27 14.32
N GLY A 2 -5.85 7.37 15.04
CA GLY A 2 -4.91 6.39 14.43
C GLY A 2 -5.13 4.93 14.85
N ALA A 3 -5.95 4.69 15.88
CA ALA A 3 -6.04 3.39 16.56
C ALA A 3 -6.79 2.29 15.78
N SER A 4 -7.42 2.60 14.65
CA SER A 4 -8.29 1.64 13.93
C SER A 4 -7.84 1.35 12.49
N LEU A 5 -6.73 1.95 12.03
CA LEU A 5 -6.28 1.88 10.65
C LEU A 5 -5.72 0.48 10.28
N GLY A 6 -6.59 -0.39 9.77
CA GLY A 6 -6.29 -1.72 9.23
C GLY A 6 -7.18 -2.84 9.82
N ARG A 7 -7.94 -2.55 10.89
CA ARG A 7 -8.86 -3.51 11.52
C ARG A 7 -10.31 -3.09 11.51
N ASP A 8 -10.56 -1.79 11.58
CA ASP A 8 -11.91 -1.25 11.52
C ASP A 8 -12.32 -1.14 10.05
N THR A 9 -13.06 -2.12 9.55
CA THR A 9 -13.62 -2.09 8.19
C THR A 9 -14.99 -1.38 8.19
N SER A 10 -15.28 -0.54 9.19
CA SER A 10 -16.54 0.18 9.24
C SER A 10 -16.68 1.14 8.08
N ILE A 11 -17.94 1.32 7.69
CA ILE A 11 -18.32 2.34 6.72
C ILE A 11 -17.99 3.75 7.21
N GLU A 12 -17.99 3.98 8.53
CA GLU A 12 -17.66 5.27 9.16
C GLU A 12 -16.21 5.64 8.88
N ARG A 13 -15.28 4.71 9.09
CA ARG A 13 -13.87 4.94 8.77
C ARG A 13 -13.64 5.21 7.28
N HIS A 14 -14.34 4.50 6.39
CA HIS A 14 -14.25 4.80 4.96
C HIS A 14 -14.75 6.22 4.66
N ARG A 15 -15.83 6.67 5.30
CA ARG A 15 -16.34 8.04 5.15
C ARG A 15 -15.34 9.08 5.67
N ASP A 16 -14.71 8.83 6.81
CA ASP A 16 -13.70 9.74 7.38
C ASP A 16 -12.46 9.86 6.48
N LEU A 17 -11.99 8.72 5.94
CA LEU A 17 -10.89 8.69 4.98
C LEU A 17 -11.27 9.41 3.69
N ILE A 18 -12.47 9.17 3.16
CA ILE A 18 -12.99 9.85 1.98
C ILE A 18 -13.05 11.36 2.22
N ALA A 19 -13.62 11.81 3.34
CA ALA A 19 -13.72 13.23 3.67
C ALA A 19 -12.33 13.88 3.76
N THR A 20 -11.36 13.19 4.37
CA THR A 20 -9.97 13.67 4.41
C THR A 20 -9.37 13.77 3.01
N VAL A 21 -9.59 12.76 2.16
CA VAL A 21 -9.06 12.73 0.80
C VAL A 21 -9.68 13.83 -0.06
N THR A 22 -11.00 14.01 -0.01
CA THR A 22 -11.71 15.02 -0.81
C THR A 22 -11.38 16.44 -0.34
N ASP A 23 -11.17 16.66 0.96
CA ASP A 23 -10.64 17.92 1.49
C ASP A 23 -9.24 18.23 0.92
N ARG A 24 -8.32 17.26 0.96
CA ARG A 24 -6.98 17.43 0.35
C ARG A 24 -7.04 17.66 -1.16
N ALA A 25 -7.93 16.96 -1.85
CA ALA A 25 -8.15 17.16 -3.28
C ALA A 25 -8.67 18.57 -3.59
N SER A 26 -9.59 19.09 -2.76
CA SER A 26 -10.10 20.46 -2.86
C SER A 26 -9.01 21.50 -2.59
N GLY A 27 -8.03 21.18 -1.73
CA GLY A 27 -6.80 21.94 -1.54
C GLY A 27 -5.77 21.83 -2.67
N GLY A 28 -6.10 21.16 -3.78
CA GLY A 28 -5.27 21.04 -4.98
C GLY A 28 -4.40 19.78 -5.07
N ALA A 29 -4.48 18.86 -4.11
CA ALA A 29 -3.73 17.61 -4.18
C ALA A 29 -4.26 16.72 -5.32
N ARG A 30 -3.39 16.39 -6.29
CA ARG A 30 -3.75 15.54 -7.45
C ARG A 30 -3.44 14.05 -7.22
N SER A 31 -2.52 13.74 -6.31
CA SER A 31 -2.15 12.36 -5.97
C SER A 31 -2.03 12.22 -4.46
N ILE A 32 -2.74 11.24 -3.89
CA ILE A 32 -2.82 11.04 -2.45
C ILE A 32 -2.46 9.59 -2.14
N VAL A 33 -1.48 9.36 -1.27
CA VAL A 33 -1.05 8.02 -0.86
C VAL A 33 -1.55 7.70 0.53
N LEU A 34 -2.36 6.65 0.67
CA LEU A 34 -2.79 6.13 1.96
C LEU A 34 -1.88 4.99 2.44
N PRO A 35 -1.81 4.75 3.76
CA PRO A 35 -0.97 3.69 4.30
C PRO A 35 -1.35 2.28 3.83
N GLU A 36 -0.48 1.32 4.16
CA GLU A 36 -0.76 -0.11 4.03
C GLU A 36 -2.06 -0.48 4.78
N SER A 37 -2.88 -1.36 4.21
CA SER A 37 -4.16 -1.80 4.78
C SER A 37 -5.16 -0.66 5.10
N ALA A 38 -4.99 0.52 4.51
CA ALA A 38 -5.86 1.67 4.78
C ALA A 38 -7.34 1.39 4.44
N LEU A 39 -7.60 0.58 3.43
CA LEU A 39 -8.97 0.22 3.02
C LEU A 39 -9.45 -1.12 3.58
N GLY A 40 -8.59 -1.87 4.29
CA GLY A 40 -8.90 -3.24 4.68
C GLY A 40 -9.21 -4.10 3.45
N PHE A 41 -10.28 -4.90 3.54
CA PHE A 41 -10.66 -5.82 2.46
C PHE A 41 -11.17 -5.09 1.23
N TRP A 42 -10.49 -5.31 0.10
CA TRP A 42 -10.91 -4.81 -1.20
C TRP A 42 -12.07 -5.64 -1.74
N THR A 43 -13.27 -5.04 -1.70
CA THR A 43 -14.51 -5.67 -2.18
C THR A 43 -15.19 -4.77 -3.22
N PRO A 44 -16.09 -5.30 -4.06
CA PRO A 44 -16.86 -4.48 -5.00
C PRO A 44 -17.65 -3.34 -4.35
N THR A 45 -18.04 -3.51 -3.07
CA THR A 45 -18.74 -2.46 -2.31
C THR A 45 -17.79 -1.32 -1.92
N VAL A 46 -16.59 -1.65 -1.44
CA VAL A 46 -15.55 -0.64 -1.13
C VAL A 46 -15.13 0.06 -2.40
N GLU A 47 -14.93 -0.67 -3.50
CA GLU A 47 -14.60 -0.10 -4.81
C GLU A 47 -15.63 0.95 -5.26
N ARG A 48 -16.92 0.58 -5.33
CA ARG A 48 -17.98 1.50 -5.75
C ARG A 48 -18.10 2.72 -4.84
N LEU A 49 -17.92 2.53 -3.53
CA LEU A 49 -17.95 3.63 -2.57
C LEU A 49 -16.85 4.66 -2.85
N TRP A 50 -15.62 4.19 -3.05
CA TRP A 50 -14.46 5.05 -3.26
C TRP A 50 -14.47 5.73 -4.63
N VAL A 51 -14.77 4.99 -5.70
CA VAL A 51 -14.88 5.56 -7.05
C VAL A 51 -15.94 6.66 -7.06
N ARG A 52 -17.14 6.38 -6.51
CA ARG A 52 -18.22 7.38 -6.43
C ARG A 52 -17.82 8.62 -5.63
N ALA A 53 -17.10 8.45 -4.53
CA ALA A 53 -16.65 9.56 -3.71
C ALA A 53 -15.64 10.47 -4.43
N LEU A 54 -14.85 9.92 -5.36
CA LEU A 54 -13.85 10.66 -6.12
C LEU A 54 -14.36 11.22 -7.45
N GLN A 55 -15.61 10.93 -7.86
CA GLN A 55 -16.20 11.44 -9.11
C GLN A 55 -16.19 12.97 -9.24
N ALA A 56 -16.29 13.68 -8.12
CA ALA A 56 -16.26 15.14 -8.08
C ALA A 56 -14.84 15.71 -7.91
N THR A 57 -13.80 14.88 -8.03
CA THR A 57 -12.41 15.26 -7.83
C THR A 57 -11.55 14.78 -8.99
N ASP A 58 -10.50 15.52 -9.33
CA ASP A 58 -9.49 15.03 -10.28
C ASP A 58 -8.32 14.31 -9.57
N ALA A 59 -8.51 13.90 -8.31
CA ALA A 59 -7.47 13.27 -7.52
C ALA A 59 -7.37 11.77 -7.81
N THR A 60 -6.15 11.25 -7.87
CA THR A 60 -5.89 9.82 -7.84
C THR A 60 -5.41 9.41 -6.45
N VAL A 61 -6.09 8.45 -5.85
CA VAL A 61 -5.71 7.87 -4.56
C VAL A 61 -4.96 6.56 -4.81
N ILE A 62 -3.81 6.39 -4.15
CA ILE A 62 -3.08 5.13 -4.07
C ILE A 62 -3.26 4.60 -2.65
N ALA A 63 -3.95 3.50 -2.47
CA ALA A 63 -4.32 3.01 -1.14
C ALA A 63 -3.96 1.54 -0.92
N GLY A 64 -3.46 1.23 0.27
CA GLY A 64 -3.25 -0.15 0.71
C GLY A 64 -4.56 -0.87 1.03
N ALA A 65 -4.67 -2.12 0.59
CA ALA A 65 -5.83 -2.99 0.83
C ALA A 65 -5.43 -4.47 0.83
N GLU A 66 -6.33 -5.36 1.24
CA GLU A 66 -6.16 -6.80 1.08
C GLU A 66 -7.17 -7.38 0.08
N VAL A 67 -6.70 -8.19 -0.86
CA VAL A 67 -7.55 -9.01 -1.74
C VAL A 67 -7.54 -10.44 -1.23
N ILE A 68 -8.70 -10.94 -0.78
CA ILE A 68 -8.83 -12.28 -0.18
C ILE A 68 -9.39 -13.28 -1.19
N ASP A 69 -8.88 -14.50 -1.14
CA ASP A 69 -9.49 -15.68 -1.76
C ASP A 69 -9.46 -16.90 -0.83
N ALA A 70 -9.89 -18.06 -1.33
CA ALA A 70 -9.97 -19.28 -0.55
C ALA A 70 -8.60 -19.77 -0.01
N GLY A 71 -7.49 -19.39 -0.66
CA GLY A 71 -6.15 -19.80 -0.28
C GLY A 71 -5.44 -18.85 0.68
N GLY A 72 -5.83 -17.57 0.70
CA GLY A 72 -5.24 -16.56 1.56
C GLY A 72 -5.54 -15.15 1.08
N TYR A 73 -4.55 -14.27 1.14
CA TYR A 73 -4.72 -12.90 0.68
C TYR A 73 -3.47 -12.34 -0.01
N ASP A 74 -3.69 -11.31 -0.84
CA ASP A 74 -2.65 -10.41 -1.32
C ASP A 74 -2.72 -9.10 -0.56
N ASN A 75 -1.57 -8.61 -0.09
CA ASN A 75 -1.40 -7.23 0.34
C ASN A 75 -1.09 -6.38 -0.89
N VAL A 76 -1.93 -5.38 -1.17
CA VAL A 76 -1.93 -4.69 -2.46
C VAL A 76 -1.99 -3.19 -2.31
N LEU A 77 -1.57 -2.50 -3.36
CA LEU A 77 -1.92 -1.11 -3.60
C LEU A 77 -2.94 -1.02 -4.73
N ILE A 78 -4.00 -0.25 -4.50
CA ILE A 78 -5.03 0.05 -5.49
C ILE A 78 -4.91 1.54 -5.88
N ALA A 79 -4.92 1.82 -7.18
CA ALA A 79 -5.12 3.17 -7.69
C ALA A 79 -6.62 3.41 -7.90
N ILE A 80 -7.16 4.52 -7.39
CA ILE A 80 -8.58 4.87 -7.46
C ILE A 80 -8.71 6.30 -7.97
N SER A 81 -9.55 6.51 -8.98
CA SER A 81 -10.01 7.82 -9.44
C SER A 81 -11.54 7.85 -9.49
N GLY A 82 -12.12 8.99 -9.89
CA GLY A 82 -13.55 9.10 -10.15
C GLY A 82 -14.08 8.20 -11.28
N ASP A 83 -13.20 7.71 -12.15
CA ASP A 83 -13.56 6.87 -13.30
C ASP A 83 -13.51 5.38 -12.97
N ALA A 84 -12.48 4.95 -12.26
CA ALA A 84 -12.23 3.53 -12.00
C ALA A 84 -11.28 3.29 -10.82
N ALA A 85 -11.26 2.04 -10.36
CA ALA A 85 -10.21 1.52 -9.50
C ALA A 85 -9.42 0.44 -10.25
N ARG A 86 -8.12 0.34 -9.96
CA ARG A 86 -7.24 -0.66 -10.56
C ARG A 86 -6.23 -1.15 -9.53
N LEU A 87 -6.08 -2.48 -9.45
CA LEU A 87 -4.98 -3.07 -8.70
C LEU A 87 -3.65 -2.66 -9.33
N LEU A 88 -2.88 -1.90 -8.57
CA LEU A 88 -1.66 -1.25 -9.02
C LEU A 88 -0.46 -2.14 -8.75
N TYR A 89 -0.37 -2.74 -7.56
CA TYR A 89 0.79 -3.51 -7.13
C TYR A 89 0.40 -4.58 -6.11
N ARG A 90 1.11 -5.71 -6.11
CA ARG A 90 1.02 -6.75 -5.07
C ARG A 90 2.35 -6.85 -4.35
N GLU A 91 2.30 -6.95 -3.03
CA GLU A 91 3.50 -7.13 -2.19
C GLU A 91 4.31 -8.34 -2.67
N ARG A 92 5.56 -8.10 -3.04
CA ARG A 92 6.45 -9.16 -3.52
C ARG A 92 6.98 -10.00 -2.37
N MET A 93 7.23 -9.38 -1.22
CA MET A 93 7.75 -10.07 -0.04
C MET A 93 7.06 -9.63 1.27
N PRO A 94 5.99 -10.33 1.68
CA PRO A 94 5.42 -10.18 3.01
C PRO A 94 6.37 -10.68 4.10
N VAL A 95 6.14 -10.26 5.35
CA VAL A 95 6.96 -10.67 6.50
C VAL A 95 6.97 -12.21 6.65
N PRO A 96 8.14 -12.88 6.60
CA PRO A 96 8.24 -14.32 6.81
C PRO A 96 7.71 -14.76 8.18
N GLY A 97 6.98 -15.87 8.20
CA GLY A 97 6.49 -16.53 9.42
C GLY A 97 5.29 -15.88 10.08
N SER A 98 5.10 -14.57 9.93
CA SER A 98 3.88 -13.90 10.39
C SER A 98 2.85 -13.77 9.26
N MET A 99 3.18 -13.06 8.18
CA MET A 99 2.31 -12.85 7.04
C MET A 99 2.45 -14.00 6.03
N TRP A 100 3.67 -14.20 5.52
CA TRP A 100 3.96 -15.26 4.55
C TRP A 100 4.36 -16.55 5.27
N GLN A 101 3.50 -17.57 5.15
CA GLN A 101 3.68 -18.87 5.80
C GLN A 101 3.54 -20.00 4.76
N PRO A 102 4.59 -20.27 3.95
CA PRO A 102 4.51 -21.18 2.81
C PRO A 102 4.21 -22.64 3.19
N TRP A 103 4.36 -23.02 4.46
CA TRP A 103 4.06 -24.36 4.96
C TRP A 103 2.57 -24.60 5.25
N ARG A 104 1.72 -23.56 5.36
CA ARG A 104 0.30 -23.75 5.73
C ARG A 104 -0.46 -24.67 4.76
N PRO A 105 -0.32 -24.53 3.42
CA PRO A 105 -0.99 -25.44 2.50
C PRO A 105 -0.54 -26.90 2.65
N LEU A 106 0.74 -27.12 2.97
CA LEU A 106 1.29 -28.46 3.21
C LEU A 106 0.69 -29.11 4.48
N LEU A 107 0.24 -28.30 5.43
CA LEU A 107 -0.42 -28.74 6.66
C LEU A 107 -1.96 -28.74 6.55
N GLY A 108 -2.52 -28.56 5.34
CA GLY A 108 -3.97 -28.49 5.13
C GLY A 108 -4.63 -27.23 5.70
N ALA A 109 -3.84 -26.19 6.02
CA ALA A 109 -4.34 -24.91 6.52
C ALA A 109 -4.37 -23.86 5.40
N SER A 110 -5.45 -23.09 5.33
CA SER A 110 -5.57 -21.92 4.42
C SER A 110 -5.21 -20.62 5.13
N GLY A 111 -4.89 -19.58 4.37
CA GLY A 111 -4.59 -18.25 4.89
C GLY A 111 -3.11 -17.86 4.81
N GLY A 112 -2.82 -16.62 5.22
CA GLY A 112 -1.50 -15.99 5.06
C GLY A 112 -1.42 -15.14 3.79
N ALA A 113 -0.46 -14.22 3.79
CA ALA A 113 -0.15 -13.38 2.65
C ALA A 113 0.63 -14.20 1.62
N ARG A 114 0.35 -13.98 0.33
CA ARG A 114 1.15 -14.54 -0.76
C ARG A 114 2.33 -13.64 -1.09
N ALA A 115 3.45 -14.26 -1.45
CA ALA A 115 4.64 -13.56 -1.94
C ALA A 115 4.65 -13.55 -3.47
N HIS A 116 4.82 -12.37 -4.05
CA HIS A 116 4.88 -12.15 -5.50
C HIS A 116 6.31 -11.84 -5.97
N PHE A 117 7.27 -12.68 -5.60
CA PHE A 117 8.73 -12.46 -5.78
C PHE A 117 9.17 -11.90 -7.14
N PHE A 118 8.52 -12.29 -8.24
CA PHE A 118 8.92 -11.89 -9.60
C PHE A 118 7.96 -10.91 -10.27
N SER A 119 6.99 -10.38 -9.51
CA SER A 119 6.04 -9.42 -10.05
C SER A 119 6.70 -8.09 -10.43
N ASN A 120 6.05 -7.36 -11.34
CA ASN A 120 6.57 -6.12 -11.90
C ASN A 120 6.93 -5.12 -10.78
N PRO A 121 8.20 -4.68 -10.72
CA PRO A 121 8.70 -3.86 -9.61
C PRO A 121 8.40 -2.36 -9.75
N VAL A 122 7.88 -1.92 -10.91
CA VAL A 122 7.55 -0.52 -11.23
C VAL A 122 6.21 -0.45 -11.96
N VAL A 123 5.38 0.51 -11.58
CA VAL A 123 4.00 0.63 -12.09
C VAL A 123 3.67 2.08 -12.38
N THR A 124 2.79 2.33 -13.36
CA THR A 124 2.42 3.70 -13.75
C THR A 124 1.12 4.12 -13.12
N VAL A 125 1.08 5.33 -12.55
CA VAL A 125 -0.11 5.97 -11.97
C VAL A 125 0.03 7.49 -12.06
N ALA A 126 -1.06 8.20 -12.36
CA ALA A 126 -1.08 9.66 -12.50
C ALA A 126 0.03 10.22 -13.43
N GLY A 127 0.39 9.49 -14.48
CA GLY A 127 1.42 9.87 -15.45
C GLY A 127 2.87 9.62 -15.02
N GLY A 128 3.13 9.13 -13.80
CA GLY A 128 4.47 8.82 -13.29
C GLY A 128 4.71 7.32 -13.07
N ARG A 129 5.97 6.90 -13.21
CA ARG A 129 6.47 5.56 -12.87
C ARG A 129 6.83 5.53 -11.40
N ILE A 130 6.13 4.71 -10.62
CA ILE A 130 6.39 4.56 -9.19
C ILE A 130 7.08 3.23 -8.90
N ALA A 131 7.97 3.22 -7.91
CA ALA A 131 8.48 2.03 -7.25
C ALA A 131 7.76 1.85 -5.92
N PRO A 132 6.72 1.00 -5.84
CA PRO A 132 6.03 0.76 -4.59
C PRO A 132 6.84 -0.16 -3.69
N LEU A 133 6.92 0.18 -2.41
CA LEU A 133 7.50 -0.63 -1.35
C LEU A 133 6.51 -0.73 -0.20
N ILE A 134 6.00 -1.93 0.04
CA ILE A 134 5.07 -2.20 1.14
C ILE A 134 5.86 -2.74 2.32
N CYS A 135 5.73 -2.08 3.47
CA CYS A 135 6.16 -2.57 4.78
C CYS A 135 7.55 -3.22 4.81
N TYR A 136 7.61 -4.54 4.86
CA TYR A 136 8.84 -5.32 5.00
C TYR A 136 9.78 -5.16 3.79
N GLU A 137 9.24 -4.86 2.61
CA GLU A 137 10.02 -4.61 1.39
C GLU A 137 11.02 -3.44 1.56
N GLN A 138 10.73 -2.51 2.47
CA GLN A 138 11.60 -1.37 2.80
C GLN A 138 12.89 -1.77 3.54
N LEU A 139 12.97 -3.00 4.06
CA LEU A 139 14.09 -3.50 4.85
C LEU A 139 14.98 -4.48 4.09
N ILE A 140 14.54 -4.93 2.91
CA ILE A 140 15.23 -5.95 2.12
C ILE A 140 15.80 -5.35 0.84
N VAL A 141 16.95 -5.89 0.41
CA VAL A 141 17.76 -5.30 -0.66
C VAL A 141 17.14 -5.51 -2.04
N TRP A 142 16.73 -6.75 -2.33
CA TRP A 142 16.39 -7.16 -3.70
C TRP A 142 15.19 -6.41 -4.32
N PRO A 143 14.08 -6.09 -3.60
CA PRO A 143 12.95 -5.43 -4.24
C PRO A 143 13.31 -4.02 -4.67
N VAL A 144 14.14 -3.34 -3.87
CA VAL A 144 14.64 -1.99 -4.17
C VAL A 144 15.53 -2.04 -5.40
N LEU A 145 16.56 -2.89 -5.41
CA LEU A 145 17.46 -2.99 -6.57
C LEU A 145 16.71 -3.33 -7.86
N GLN A 146 15.78 -4.30 -7.79
CA GLN A 146 14.97 -4.68 -8.94
C GLN A 146 14.10 -3.51 -9.45
N SER A 147 13.51 -2.72 -8.54
CA SER A 147 12.75 -1.53 -8.91
C SER A 147 13.65 -0.47 -9.56
N MET A 148 14.83 -0.21 -9.00
CA MET A 148 15.75 0.82 -9.50
C MET A 148 16.34 0.50 -10.87
N LEU A 149 16.54 -0.78 -11.19
CA LEU A 149 16.92 -1.23 -12.54
C LEU A 149 15.87 -0.88 -13.62
N GLN A 150 14.63 -0.59 -13.21
CA GLN A 150 13.56 -0.18 -14.11
C GLN A 150 13.35 1.35 -14.09
N GLU A 151 14.28 2.12 -13.53
CA GLU A 151 14.31 3.59 -13.55
C GLU A 151 12.94 4.23 -13.21
N PRO A 152 12.46 4.10 -11.97
CA PRO A 152 11.24 4.76 -11.52
C PRO A 152 11.48 6.26 -11.34
N ASP A 153 10.40 7.04 -11.38
CA ASP A 153 10.44 8.47 -11.12
C ASP A 153 10.42 8.76 -9.61
N VAL A 154 9.74 7.91 -8.82
CA VAL A 154 9.53 8.12 -7.38
C VAL A 154 9.36 6.80 -6.62
N ILE A 155 9.84 6.74 -5.39
CA ILE A 155 9.56 5.65 -4.45
C ILE A 155 8.29 5.96 -3.67
N ILE A 156 7.34 5.04 -3.62
CA ILE A 156 6.16 5.12 -2.75
C ILE A 156 6.28 4.05 -1.67
N ALA A 157 6.58 4.48 -0.46
CA ALA A 157 6.78 3.61 0.68
C ALA A 157 5.58 3.71 1.64
N VAL A 158 4.82 2.63 1.73
CA VAL A 158 3.65 2.51 2.59
C VAL A 158 3.90 1.49 3.68
N GLY A 159 3.36 1.73 4.87
CA GLY A 159 3.53 0.76 5.96
C GLY A 159 2.47 0.86 7.04
N ASN A 160 2.29 -0.25 7.74
CA ASN A 160 1.36 -0.40 8.83
C ASN A 160 2.12 -0.42 10.17
N GLY A 161 2.18 0.74 10.83
CA GLY A 161 2.90 0.95 12.09
C GLY A 161 2.11 0.67 13.36
N TRP A 162 0.79 0.46 13.33
CA TRP A 162 -0.04 0.39 14.56
C TRP A 162 0.43 -0.69 15.54
N TRP A 163 0.82 -1.88 15.04
CA TRP A 163 1.24 -3.02 15.87
C TRP A 163 2.66 -2.86 16.40
N THR A 164 3.40 -1.91 15.83
CA THR A 164 4.80 -1.61 16.18
C THR A 164 4.90 -0.38 17.09
N LYS A 165 3.78 0.14 17.59
CA LYS A 165 3.77 1.34 18.43
C LYS A 165 4.67 1.13 19.66
N GLY A 166 5.59 2.05 19.88
CA GLY A 166 6.59 1.96 20.95
C GLY A 166 7.87 1.19 20.57
N THR A 167 8.00 0.73 19.32
CA THR A 167 9.23 0.12 18.79
C THR A 167 9.91 1.02 17.76
N SER A 168 11.12 0.65 17.34
CA SER A 168 11.89 1.36 16.31
C SER A 168 11.55 0.95 14.87
N ILE A 169 10.60 0.03 14.65
CA ILE A 169 10.38 -0.60 13.33
C ILE A 169 10.05 0.44 12.25
N VAL A 170 9.07 1.34 12.47
CA VAL A 170 8.71 2.38 11.50
C VAL A 170 9.87 3.37 11.26
N ALA A 171 10.64 3.68 12.31
CA ALA A 171 11.81 4.55 12.18
C ALA A 171 12.90 3.91 11.32
N ILE A 172 13.16 2.61 11.50
CA ILE A 172 14.11 1.84 10.69
C ILE A 172 13.62 1.75 9.24
N GLN A 173 12.35 1.44 9.00
CA GLN A 173 11.76 1.39 7.65
C GLN A 173 11.94 2.71 6.90
N ARG A 174 11.65 3.84 7.56
CA ARG A 174 11.85 5.19 7.00
C ARG A 174 13.32 5.47 6.72
N ALA A 175 14.20 5.20 7.68
CA ALA A 175 15.64 5.45 7.53
C ALA A 175 16.24 4.60 6.39
N SER A 176 15.91 3.31 6.32
CA SER A 176 16.35 2.41 5.25
C SER A 176 15.88 2.88 3.88
N THR A 177 14.59 3.21 3.74
CA THR A 177 14.05 3.70 2.47
C THR A 177 14.66 5.04 2.07
N GLN A 178 14.85 5.96 3.02
CA GLN A 178 15.52 7.24 2.75
C GLN A 178 16.96 7.05 2.27
N ALA A 179 17.69 6.09 2.84
CA ALA A 179 19.04 5.76 2.39
C ALA A 179 19.04 5.27 0.93
N TRP A 180 18.12 4.38 0.58
CA TRP A 180 17.96 3.92 -0.81
C TRP A 180 17.53 5.03 -1.77
N ALA A 181 16.58 5.87 -1.37
CA ALA A 181 16.13 7.02 -2.14
C ALA A 181 17.30 7.97 -2.46
N ARG A 182 18.16 8.25 -1.47
CA ARG A 182 19.37 9.06 -1.66
C ARG A 182 20.41 8.37 -2.55
N LEU A 183 20.61 7.06 -2.39
CA LEU A 183 21.59 6.32 -3.19
C LEU A 183 21.27 6.37 -4.69
N PHE A 184 19.99 6.30 -5.04
CA PHE A 184 19.52 6.26 -6.43
C PHE A 184 19.01 7.60 -6.96
N ASP A 185 19.20 8.68 -6.20
CA ASP A 185 18.71 10.03 -6.53
C ASP A 185 17.21 10.03 -6.89
N LYS A 186 16.39 9.42 -6.04
CA LYS A 186 14.93 9.33 -6.21
C LYS A 186 14.18 10.07 -5.12
N PRO A 187 13.12 10.83 -5.46
CA PRO A 187 12.18 11.31 -4.45
C PRO A 187 11.46 10.13 -3.79
N VAL A 188 11.00 10.33 -2.55
CA VAL A 188 10.26 9.33 -1.78
C VAL A 188 9.04 9.93 -1.12
N VAL A 189 7.90 9.24 -1.25
CA VAL A 189 6.66 9.53 -0.54
C VAL A 189 6.43 8.45 0.51
N PHE A 190 6.21 8.88 1.75
CA PHE A 190 5.93 7.98 2.87
C PHE A 190 4.48 8.09 3.32
N SER A 191 3.79 6.95 3.50
CA SER A 191 2.46 6.91 4.11
C SER A 191 2.37 5.78 5.13
N PHE A 192 2.23 6.14 6.41
CA PHE A 192 2.18 5.19 7.52
C PHE A 192 1.01 5.49 8.43
N ASN A 193 0.41 4.44 8.99
CA ASN A 193 -0.48 4.58 10.15
C ASN A 193 0.34 4.46 11.45
N THR A 194 -0.18 5.01 12.56
CA THR A 194 0.46 5.06 13.90
C THR A 194 -0.56 4.86 15.01
#